data_AF-A0A1G5JGG1-F1
#
_entry.id   AF-A0A1G5JGG1-F1
#
_cell.length_a   1.000
_cell.length_b   1.000
_cell.length_c   1.000
_cell.angle_alpha   90.00
_cell.angle_beta   90.00
_cell.angle_gamma   90.00
#
_symmetry.space_group_name_H-M   'P 1'
#
loop_
_entity.id
_entity.type
_entity.pdbx_description
1 polymer ?
#
loop_
_entity_poly.entity_id
_entity_poly.type
_entity_poly.pdbx_seq_one_letter_code
_entity_poly.pdbx_strand_id
1 'polypeptide(L)' 'MVRHSSLFSQIVGFFDRNQFARLVSEHDAERNSKGFKCWDHFVSMLFCQIAQAKSLREISG' A
#
# COMPACT_ATOMS: atom_id res chain seq x y z
N MET A 1 19.54 8.87 -2.22
CA MET A 1 18.54 9.67 -2.98
C MET A 1 18.26 8.92 -4.27
N VAL A 2 17.03 8.47 -4.49
CA VAL A 2 16.67 7.72 -5.72
C VAL A 2 16.82 8.65 -6.91
N ARG A 3 17.66 8.29 -7.89
CA ARG A 3 18.00 9.16 -9.03
C ARG A 3 16.87 9.27 -10.06
N HIS A 4 16.08 8.20 -10.21
CA HIS A 4 14.83 8.14 -10.98
C HIS A 4 13.88 7.16 -10.28
N SER A 5 12.77 7.66 -9.76
CA SER A 5 11.69 6.83 -9.21
C SER A 5 10.49 6.90 -10.16
N SER A 6 9.71 5.82 -10.26
CA SER A 6 8.43 5.89 -10.96
C SER A 6 7.52 6.94 -10.30
N LEU A 7 6.59 7.52 -11.07
CA LEU A 7 5.56 8.41 -10.52
C LEU A 7 4.79 7.73 -9.38
N PHE A 8 4.50 6.44 -9.52
CA PHE A 8 3.89 5.64 -8.46
C PHE A 8 4.72 5.63 -7.17
N SER A 9 6.04 5.43 -7.27
CA SER A 9 6.93 5.47 -6.09
C SER A 9 6.99 6.86 -5.45
N GLN A 10 6.83 7.93 -6.22
CA GLN A 10 6.75 9.29 -5.68
C GLN A 10 5.44 9.48 -4.92
N ILE A 11 4.31 9.02 -5.48
CA ILE A 11 2.99 9.06 -4.83
C ILE A 11 3.01 8.27 -3.52
N VAL A 12 3.52 7.04 -3.54
CA VAL A 12 3.67 6.21 -2.31
C VAL A 12 4.58 6.90 -1.28
N GLY A 13 5.60 7.63 -1.75
CA GLY A 13 6.52 8.40 -0.89
C GLY A 13 5.90 9.59 -0.16
N PHE A 14 4.71 10.06 -0.56
CA PHE A 14 3.98 11.09 0.21
C PHE A 14 3.40 10.56 1.53
N PHE A 15 3.24 9.24 1.66
CA PHE A 15 2.67 8.63 2.86
C PHE A 15 3.78 8.29 3.86
N ASP A 16 3.67 8.83 5.08
CA ASP A 16 4.60 8.51 6.16
C ASP A 16 4.38 7.07 6.65
N ARG A 17 5.40 6.23 6.47
CA ARG A 17 5.33 4.81 6.81
C ARG A 17 5.23 4.57 8.32
N ASN A 18 5.82 5.43 9.15
CA ASN A 18 5.76 5.32 10.60
C ASN A 18 4.39 5.73 11.13
N GLN A 19 3.83 6.81 10.58
CA GLN A 19 2.46 7.23 10.91
C GLN A 19 1.46 6.13 10.52
N PHE A 20 1.60 5.55 9.33
CA PHE A 20 0.75 4.43 8.91
C PHE A 20 0.87 3.23 9.85
N ALA A 21 2.10 2.83 10.22
CA ALA A 21 2.33 1.71 11.14
C ALA A 21 1.72 1.97 12.53
N ARG A 22 1.79 3.21 13.02
CA ARG A 22 1.13 3.60 14.27
C ARG A 22 -0.39 3.42 14.19
N LEU A 23 -1.02 3.87 13.10
CA LEU A 23 -2.46 3.71 12.88
C LEU A 23 -2.87 2.23 12.79
N VAL A 24 -2.07 1.41 12.10
CA VAL A 24 -2.28 -0.04 12.04
C VAL A 24 -2.27 -0.67 13.44
N SER A 25 -1.31 -0.26 14.29
CA SER A 25 -1.22 -0.75 15.66
C SER A 25 -2.36 -0.22 16.55
N GLU A 26 -2.74 1.04 16.40
CA GLU A 26 -3.80 1.67 17.19
C GLU A 26 -5.17 1.02 16.94
N HIS A 27 -5.41 0.57 15.69
CA HIS A 27 -6.66 -0.06 15.28
C HIS A 27 -6.61 -1.60 15.26
N ASP A 28 -5.50 -2.22 15.69
CA ASP A 28 -5.31 -3.68 15.64
C ASP A 28 -5.58 -4.27 14.23
N ALA A 29 -5.26 -3.50 13.17
CA ALA A 29 -5.70 -3.77 11.82
C ALA A 29 -5.05 -5.03 11.20
N GLU A 30 -3.95 -5.50 11.78
CA GLU A 30 -3.22 -6.70 11.33
C GLU A 30 -3.46 -7.96 12.18
N ARG A 31 -4.32 -7.90 13.20
CA ARG A 31 -4.55 -9.00 14.18
C ARG A 31 -4.75 -10.38 13.55
N ASN A 32 -5.47 -10.43 12.43
CA ASN A 32 -5.81 -11.65 11.69
C ASN A 32 -5.29 -11.63 10.25
N SER A 33 -4.24 -10.84 9.97
CA SER A 33 -3.66 -10.79 8.64
C SER A 33 -3.03 -12.14 8.28
N LYS A 34 -3.43 -12.73 7.16
CA LYS A 34 -2.91 -14.02 6.67
C LYS A 34 -1.66 -13.84 5.80
N GLY A 35 -0.70 -13.06 6.28
CA GLY A 35 0.53 -12.74 5.55
C GLY A 35 0.42 -11.60 4.54
N PHE A 36 -0.78 -11.05 4.30
CA PHE A 36 -0.96 -9.83 3.53
C PHE A 36 -1.09 -8.62 4.45
N LYS A 37 -0.01 -7.85 4.57
CA LYS A 37 0.10 -6.73 5.50
C LYS A 37 -0.77 -5.54 5.08
N CYS A 38 -1.23 -4.75 6.04
CA CYS A 38 -2.05 -3.57 5.78
C CYS A 38 -1.37 -2.58 4.83
N TRP A 39 -0.04 -2.44 4.94
CA TRP A 39 0.70 -1.59 4.01
C TRP A 39 0.72 -2.15 2.59
N ASP A 40 0.99 -3.45 2.44
CA ASP A 40 1.06 -4.07 1.12
C ASP A 40 -0.32 -4.04 0.45
N HIS A 41 -1.38 -4.21 1.23
CA HIS A 41 -2.76 -4.03 0.79
C HIS A 41 -3.03 -2.58 0.34
N PHE A 42 -2.64 -1.59 1.14
CA PHE A 42 -2.79 -0.18 0.79
C PHE A 42 -2.07 0.17 -0.52
N VAL A 43 -0.80 -0.20 -0.68
CA VAL A 43 -0.03 0.07 -1.89
C VAL A 43 -0.64 -0.63 -3.11
N SER A 44 -1.08 -1.88 -2.95
CA SER A 44 -1.74 -2.63 -4.03
C SER A 44 -3.05 -1.97 -4.47
N MET A 45 -3.88 -1.53 -3.53
CA MET A 45 -5.13 -0.84 -3.82
C MET A 45 -4.91 0.54 -4.45
N LEU A 46 -3.88 1.27 -4.01
CA LEU A 46 -3.49 2.55 -4.60
C LEU A 46 -3.04 2.36 -6.07
N PHE A 47 -2.28 1.30 -6.33
CA PHE A 47 -1.91 0.92 -7.69
C PHE A 47 -3.15 0.63 -8.54
N CYS A 48 -4.11 -0.14 -8.03
CA CYS A 48 -5.35 -0.45 -8.74
C CYS A 48 -6.10 0.81 -9.19
N GLN A 49 -6.20 1.84 -8.33
CA GLN A 49 -6.88 3.09 -8.69
C GLN A 49 -6.21 3.80 -9.89
N ILE A 50 -4.88 3.79 -9.95
CA ILE A 50 -4.11 4.44 -11.02
C ILE A 50 -4.16 3.60 -12.31
N ALA A 51 -4.07 2.28 -12.18
CA ALA A 51 -4.12 1.34 -13.28
C ALA A 51 -5.55 1.10 -13.83
N GLN A 52 -6.56 1.74 -13.24
CA GLN A 52 -7.98 1.47 -13.50
C GLN A 52 -8.39 0.00 -13.29
N ALA A 53 -7.64 -0.72 -12.45
CA ALA A 53 -7.99 -2.07 -12.03
C ALA A 53 -9.08 -2.00 -10.95
N LYS A 54 -10.09 -2.86 -11.05
CA LYS A 54 -11.26 -2.82 -10.15
C LYS A 54 -11.05 -3.62 -8.87
N SER A 55 -10.04 -4.49 -8.84
CA SER A 55 -9.75 -5.31 -7.67
C SER A 55 -8.31 -5.82 -7.68
N LEU A 56 -7.84 -6.26 -6.52
CA LEU A 56 -6.55 -6.96 -6.40
C LEU A 56 -6.47 -8.18 -7.32
N ARG A 57 -7.59 -8.87 -7.58
CA ARG A 57 -7.62 -10.07 -8.42
C ARG A 57 -7.16 -9.79 -9.86
N GLU A 58 -7.34 -8.58 -10.36
CA GLU A 58 -6.90 -8.20 -11.70
C GLU A 58 -5.38 -8.04 -11.81
N ILE A 59 -4.69 -7.85 -10.68
CA ILE A 59 -3.22 -7.67 -10.62
C ILE A 59 -2.49 -8.86 -9.97
N SER A 60 -3.22 -9.78 -9.34
CA SER A 60 -2.69 -10.90 -8.54
C SER A 60 -2.78 -12.24 -9.27
N GLY A 61 -2.80 -12.21 -10.61
CA GLY A 61 -3.06 -13.36 -11.48
C GLY A 61 -2.27 -14.62 -11.13
#